data_AF-A0A660Y9V2-F1
#
_entry.id   AF-A0A660Y9V2-F1
#
_cell.length_a   1.000
_cell.length_b   1.000
_cell.length_c   1.000
_cell.angle_alpha   90.00
_cell.angle_beta   90.00
_cell.angle_gamma   90.00
#
_symmetry.space_group_name_H-M   'P 1'
#
loop_
_entity.id
_entity.type
_entity.pdbx_description
1 polymer ?
#
loop_
_entity_poly.entity_id
_entity_poly.type
_entity_poly.pdbx_seq_one_letter_code
_entity_poly.pdbx_strand_id
1 'polypeptide(L)'
;MSEIRVRFAPSPTGYLHIGNARSALFAWLFARANKGTFILRIEDTDRKRYVQGAEQVIYESLRWLGLDWDEGPEVGGDYGPYVQSQRTDIYRQAAEALIESGHAYRCYCTPERLAALREEQQRRKENSQYDRHCRHLTEEERAVYEQAGKPSVVRFKTPLKGATTFHDYLRGDVTF
;
A
#
# COMPACT_ATOMS: atom_id res chain seq x y z
N MET A 1 27.29 -9.54 -0.16
CA MET A 1 26.17 -8.95 0.61
C MET A 1 25.46 -7.98 -0.31
N SER A 2 24.13 -8.03 -0.40
CA SER A 2 23.38 -7.03 -1.15
C SER A 2 23.57 -5.66 -0.52
N GLU A 3 23.62 -4.61 -1.34
CA GLU A 3 23.68 -3.23 -0.88
C GLU A 3 22.49 -2.88 0.03
N ILE A 4 22.75 -2.16 1.13
CA ILE A 4 21.68 -1.70 2.04
C ILE A 4 20.85 -0.64 1.32
N ARG A 5 19.54 -0.86 1.22
CA ARG A 5 18.60 0.07 0.59
C ARG A 5 17.39 0.25 1.47
N VAL A 6 17.09 1.48 1.85
CA VAL A 6 15.96 1.83 2.72
C VAL A 6 15.18 2.97 2.10
N ARG A 7 13.91 3.11 2.50
CA ARG A 7 13.03 4.16 1.97
C ARG A 7 12.26 4.91 3.04
N PHE A 8 12.09 6.20 2.82
CA PHE A 8 11.02 6.99 3.43
C PHE A 8 9.86 7.11 2.43
N ALA A 9 8.66 6.73 2.87
CA ALA A 9 7.48 6.58 2.00
C ALA A 9 6.28 7.39 2.51
N PRO A 10 6.31 8.74 2.45
CA PRO A 10 5.21 9.58 2.94
C PRO A 10 4.05 9.64 1.95
N SER A 11 2.83 9.72 2.48
CA SER A 11 1.64 10.09 1.70
C SER A 11 1.45 11.61 1.72
N PRO A 12 1.19 12.28 0.58
CA PRO A 12 0.98 13.73 0.49
C PRO A 12 -0.44 14.14 0.94
N THR A 13 -0.82 13.74 2.16
CA THR A 13 -2.14 14.00 2.75
C THR A 13 -2.11 15.07 3.83
N GLY A 14 -0.98 15.76 4.02
CA GLY A 14 -0.78 16.78 5.05
C GLY A 14 0.70 17.04 5.35
N TYR A 15 0.96 17.76 6.43
CA TYR A 15 2.32 18.13 6.87
C TYR A 15 3.10 16.93 7.43
N LEU A 16 4.43 17.02 7.33
CA LEU A 16 5.34 16.08 7.98
C LEU A 16 5.26 16.23 9.50
N HIS A 17 4.60 15.28 10.18
CA HIS A 17 4.59 15.25 11.64
C HIS A 17 5.86 14.63 12.23
N ILE A 18 6.12 14.87 13.52
CA ILE A 18 7.34 14.41 14.24
C ILE A 18 7.58 12.91 14.08
N GLY A 19 6.51 12.09 14.15
CA GLY A 19 6.63 10.65 13.92
C GLY A 19 7.21 10.27 12.55
N ASN A 20 6.86 10.99 11.49
CA ASN A 20 7.39 10.76 10.15
C ASN A 20 8.83 11.26 10.03
N ALA A 21 9.13 12.43 10.61
CA ALA A 21 10.49 12.96 10.67
C ALA A 21 11.44 11.97 11.38
N ARG A 22 11.01 11.35 12.48
CA ARG A 22 11.77 10.31 13.18
C ARG A 22 12.03 9.09 12.28
N SER A 23 11.01 8.60 11.58
CA SER A 23 11.15 7.45 10.68
C SER A 23 12.09 7.76 9.50
N ALA A 24 11.99 8.95 8.91
CA ALA A 24 12.88 9.42 7.86
C ALA A 24 14.33 9.50 8.36
N LEU A 25 14.55 10.12 9.52
CA LEU A 25 15.86 10.25 10.14
C LEU A 25 16.52 8.89 10.41
N PHE A 26 15.77 7.92 10.94
CA PHE A 26 16.32 6.59 11.24
C PHE A 26 16.71 5.84 9.97
N ALA A 27 15.87 5.87 8.94
CA ALA A 27 16.21 5.26 7.66
C ALA A 27 17.43 5.95 7.02
N TRP A 28 17.48 7.29 7.05
CA TRP A 28 18.62 8.06 6.53
C TRP A 28 19.92 7.73 7.27
N LEU A 29 19.92 7.77 8.61
CA LEU A 29 21.09 7.43 9.43
C LEU A 29 21.55 5.99 9.18
N PHE A 30 20.62 5.05 9.06
CA PHE A 30 20.94 3.66 8.78
C PHE A 30 21.59 3.49 7.39
N ALA A 31 21.08 4.18 6.37
CA ALA A 31 21.71 4.19 5.05
C ALA A 31 23.13 4.78 5.12
N ARG A 32 23.29 5.98 5.71
CA ARG A 32 24.58 6.67 5.79
C ARG A 32 25.62 5.89 6.58
N ALA A 33 25.25 5.33 7.72
CA ALA A 33 26.16 4.52 8.54
C ALA A 33 26.65 3.25 7.82
N ASN A 34 25.83 2.69 6.92
CA ASN A 34 26.15 1.47 6.19
C ASN A 34 26.57 1.72 4.74
N LYS A 35 26.81 2.98 4.33
CA LYS A 35 27.11 3.37 2.94
C LYS A 35 26.08 2.80 1.95
N GLY A 36 24.81 2.79 2.34
CA GLY A 36 23.68 2.33 1.54
C GLY A 36 22.89 3.47 0.90
N THR A 37 21.82 3.11 0.21
CA THR A 37 20.91 4.02 -0.50
C THR A 37 19.71 4.41 0.36
N PHE A 38 19.42 5.70 0.47
CA PHE A 38 18.19 6.25 1.03
C PHE A 38 17.27 6.76 -0.08
N ILE A 39 16.06 6.21 -0.15
CA ILE A 39 15.10 6.43 -1.24
C ILE A 39 13.90 7.23 -0.73
N LEU A 40 13.49 8.26 -1.45
CA LEU A 40 12.22 8.96 -1.25
C LEU A 40 11.17 8.42 -2.23
N ARG A 41 10.04 7.91 -1.72
CA ARG A 41 8.92 7.46 -2.57
C ARG A 41 7.60 8.07 -2.11
N ILE A 42 6.88 8.72 -3.02
CA ILE A 42 5.62 9.39 -2.72
C ILE A 42 4.45 8.40 -2.86
N GLU A 43 3.74 8.19 -1.76
CA GLU A 43 2.60 7.26 -1.66
C GLU A 43 1.26 8.02 -1.85
N ASP A 44 1.02 8.52 -3.07
CA ASP A 44 -0.14 9.35 -3.46
C ASP A 44 -1.31 8.55 -4.05
N THR A 45 -1.43 7.27 -3.70
CA THR A 45 -2.46 6.36 -4.22
C THR A 45 -3.89 6.74 -3.81
N ASP A 46 -4.05 7.42 -2.68
CA ASP A 46 -5.35 7.96 -2.25
C ASP A 46 -5.55 9.40 -2.77
N ARG A 47 -6.01 9.49 -4.02
CA ARG A 47 -6.25 10.79 -4.69
C ARG A 47 -7.34 11.63 -4.03
N LYS A 48 -8.22 11.06 -3.19
CA LYS A 48 -9.24 11.82 -2.47
C LYS A 48 -8.67 12.59 -1.28
N ARG A 49 -7.60 12.07 -0.68
CA ARG A 49 -6.89 12.71 0.43
C ARG A 49 -5.64 13.48 0.01
N TYR A 50 -5.34 13.51 -1.29
CA TYR A 50 -4.20 14.25 -1.84
C TYR A 50 -4.36 15.74 -1.60
N VAL A 51 -3.34 16.38 -1.03
CA VAL A 51 -3.28 17.83 -0.82
C VAL A 51 -2.31 18.44 -1.84
N GLN A 52 -2.81 19.35 -2.68
CA GLN A 52 -1.99 20.03 -3.67
C GLN A 52 -0.83 20.78 -2.98
N GLY A 53 0.39 20.56 -3.46
CA GLY A 53 1.60 21.15 -2.89
C GLY A 53 2.19 20.39 -1.70
N ALA A 54 1.52 19.36 -1.17
CA ALA A 54 2.05 18.59 -0.03
C ALA A 54 3.34 17.82 -0.37
N GLU A 55 3.53 17.43 -1.63
CA GLU A 55 4.80 16.84 -2.10
C GLU A 55 5.97 17.83 -1.92
N GLN A 56 5.79 19.08 -2.35
CA GLN A 56 6.81 20.12 -2.21
C GLN A 56 7.13 20.40 -0.74
N VAL A 57 6.11 20.45 0.12
CA VAL A 57 6.28 20.58 1.57
C VAL A 57 7.10 19.43 2.15
N ILE A 58 6.90 18.19 1.67
CA ILE A 58 7.70 17.04 2.07
C ILE A 58 9.16 17.25 1.67
N TYR A 59 9.43 17.64 0.42
CA TYR A 59 10.78 17.87 -0.09
C TYR A 59 11.51 18.96 0.70
N GLU A 60 10.84 20.08 0.95
CA GLU A 60 11.38 21.20 1.73
C GLU A 60 11.63 20.82 3.19
N SER A 61 10.73 20.06 3.80
CA SER A 61 10.89 19.60 5.18
C SER A 61 12.11 18.69 5.34
N LEU A 62 12.32 17.76 4.40
CA LEU A 62 13.50 16.88 4.41
C LEU A 62 14.80 17.67 4.20
N ARG A 63 14.81 18.62 3.25
CA ARG A 63 15.96 19.52 3.04
C ARG A 63 16.27 20.37 4.28
N TRP A 64 15.25 20.91 4.93
CA TRP A 64 15.41 21.69 6.16
C TRP A 64 16.01 20.86 7.30
N LEU A 65 15.66 19.58 7.39
CA LEU A 65 16.25 18.62 8.32
C LEU A 65 17.66 18.15 7.92
N GLY A 66 18.17 18.54 6.74
CA GLY A 66 19.44 18.07 6.20
C GLY A 66 19.42 16.61 5.72
N LEU A 67 18.24 16.08 5.39
CA LEU A 67 18.05 14.69 4.92
C LEU A 67 17.93 14.69 3.40
N ASP A 68 19.06 14.49 2.72
CA ASP A 68 19.11 14.23 1.28
C ASP A 68 18.69 12.79 0.96
N TRP A 69 18.36 12.51 -0.31
CA TRP A 69 18.03 11.17 -0.79
C TRP A 69 18.78 10.87 -2.09
N ASP A 70 19.21 9.62 -2.21
CA ASP A 70 20.03 9.14 -3.32
C ASP A 70 19.15 8.77 -4.53
N GLU A 71 17.89 8.39 -4.28
CA GLU A 71 16.87 8.10 -5.29
C GLU A 71 15.53 8.75 -4.92
N GLY A 72 14.80 9.29 -5.89
CA GLY A 72 13.50 9.92 -5.63
C GLY A 72 12.96 10.76 -6.79
N PRO A 73 11.80 11.42 -6.62
CA PRO A 73 11.11 12.13 -7.70
C PRO A 73 11.93 13.24 -8.39
N GLU A 74 12.78 13.95 -7.66
CA GLU A 74 13.59 15.07 -8.20
C GLU A 74 14.97 14.65 -8.70
N VAL A 75 15.54 13.57 -8.14
CA VAL A 75 16.91 13.12 -8.45
C VAL A 75 16.96 11.91 -9.39
N GLY A 76 15.82 11.25 -9.60
CA GLY A 76 15.73 10.05 -10.43
C GLY A 76 16.31 8.81 -9.74
N GLY A 77 16.85 7.91 -10.56
CA GLY A 77 17.38 6.60 -10.17
C GLY A 77 16.71 5.46 -10.92
N ASP A 78 17.31 4.28 -10.87
CA ASP A 78 17.00 3.14 -11.75
C ASP A 78 15.60 2.54 -11.57
N TYR A 79 14.94 2.81 -10.43
CA TYR A 79 13.63 2.26 -10.08
C TYR A 79 12.48 3.25 -10.24
N GLY A 80 12.71 4.39 -10.90
CA GLY A 80 11.68 5.37 -11.21
C GLY A 80 10.49 4.77 -12.00
N PRO A 81 9.33 5.46 -12.02
CA PRO A 81 9.03 6.69 -11.31
C PRO A 81 8.90 6.50 -9.78
N TYR A 82 9.28 7.49 -8.97
CA TYR A 82 9.21 7.42 -7.50
C TYR A 82 7.90 7.98 -6.90
N VAL A 83 6.91 8.24 -7.74
CA VAL A 83 5.57 8.68 -7.36
C VAL A 83 4.59 7.58 -7.73
N GLN A 84 3.82 7.06 -6.77
CA GLN A 84 3.04 5.84 -6.98
C GLN A 84 1.91 6.00 -8.02
N SER A 85 1.28 7.17 -8.14
CA SER A 85 0.26 7.42 -9.17
C SER A 85 0.77 7.27 -10.60
N GLN A 86 2.09 7.36 -10.79
CA GLN A 86 2.75 7.17 -12.10
C GLN A 86 3.12 5.70 -12.37
N ARG A 87 2.78 4.77 -11.46
CA ARG A 87 3.19 3.35 -11.50
C ARG A 87 2.00 2.39 -11.66
N THR A 88 0.85 2.89 -12.10
CA THR A 88 -0.41 2.12 -12.14
C THR A 88 -0.33 0.83 -12.97
N ASP A 89 0.44 0.83 -14.05
CA ASP A 89 0.64 -0.34 -14.90
C ASP A 89 1.35 -1.48 -14.17
N ILE A 90 2.37 -1.16 -13.35
CA ILE A 90 3.11 -2.14 -12.53
C ILE A 90 2.16 -2.82 -11.55
N TYR A 91 1.29 -2.04 -10.89
CA TYR A 91 0.33 -2.58 -9.93
C TYR A 91 -0.76 -3.41 -10.60
N ARG A 92 -1.21 -2.99 -11.80
CA ARG A 92 -2.18 -3.76 -12.58
C ARG A 92 -1.61 -5.12 -12.94
N GLN A 93 -0.39 -5.17 -13.49
CA GLN A 93 0.29 -6.42 -13.83
C GLN A 93 0.46 -7.34 -12.61
N ALA A 94 0.91 -6.79 -11.48
CA ALA A 94 1.04 -7.56 -10.24
C ALA A 94 -0.32 -8.08 -9.72
N ALA A 95 -1.37 -7.27 -9.79
CA ALA A 95 -2.72 -7.68 -9.39
C ALA A 95 -3.28 -8.79 -10.28
N GLU A 96 -3.08 -8.71 -11.59
CA GLU A 96 -3.48 -9.75 -12.54
C GLU A 96 -2.71 -11.05 -12.29
N ALA A 97 -1.39 -11.00 -12.09
CA ALA A 97 -0.59 -12.18 -11.74
C ALA A 97 -1.07 -12.87 -10.44
N LEU A 98 -1.55 -12.09 -9.45
CA LEU A 98 -2.14 -12.64 -8.23
C LEU A 98 -3.50 -13.30 -8.49
N ILE A 99 -4.30 -12.78 -9.42
CA ILE A 99 -5.58 -13.39 -9.81
C ILE A 99 -5.33 -14.69 -10.56
N GLU A 100 -4.45 -14.67 -11.56
CA GLU A 100 -4.08 -15.84 -12.37
C GLU A 100 -3.51 -16.98 -11.50
N SER A 101 -2.66 -16.64 -10.53
CA SER A 101 -2.10 -17.62 -9.58
C SER A 101 -3.08 -18.02 -8.46
N GLY A 102 -4.31 -17.50 -8.45
CA GLY A 102 -5.35 -17.85 -7.48
C GLY A 102 -5.17 -17.24 -6.09
N HIS A 103 -4.24 -16.30 -5.91
CA HIS A 103 -3.96 -15.56 -4.66
C HIS A 103 -4.80 -14.29 -4.51
N ALA A 104 -5.54 -13.89 -5.53
CA ALA A 104 -6.50 -12.80 -5.49
C ALA A 104 -7.75 -13.14 -6.30
N TYR A 105 -8.81 -12.36 -6.13
CA TYR A 105 -10.06 -12.52 -6.88
C TYR A 105 -10.75 -11.16 -7.07
N ARG A 106 -11.55 -11.05 -8.14
CA ARG A 106 -12.38 -9.87 -8.38
C ARG A 106 -13.62 -9.88 -7.49
N CYS A 107 -13.95 -8.71 -6.96
CA CYS A 107 -15.11 -8.48 -6.12
C CYS A 107 -15.97 -7.37 -6.71
N TYR A 108 -17.24 -7.67 -6.94
CA TYR A 108 -18.23 -6.76 -7.53
C TYR A 108 -19.24 -6.25 -6.48
N CYS A 109 -18.93 -6.36 -5.19
CA CYS A 109 -19.76 -5.80 -4.12
C CYS A 109 -19.76 -4.27 -4.19
N THR A 110 -20.94 -3.66 -4.09
CA THR A 110 -21.07 -2.20 -4.09
C THR A 110 -20.75 -1.62 -2.71
N PRO A 111 -20.40 -0.32 -2.61
CA PRO A 111 -20.20 0.35 -1.33
C PRO A 111 -21.41 0.24 -0.40
N GLU A 112 -22.63 0.27 -0.93
CA GLU A 112 -23.89 0.19 -0.17
C GLU A 112 -24.05 -1.19 0.49
N ARG A 113 -23.77 -2.27 -0.26
CA ARG A 113 -23.75 -3.63 0.29
C ARG A 113 -22.74 -3.74 1.44
N LEU A 114 -21.55 -3.17 1.25
CA LEU A 114 -20.48 -3.21 2.24
C LEU A 114 -20.79 -2.33 3.47
N ALA A 115 -21.58 -1.25 3.31
CA ALA A 115 -22.09 -0.47 4.42
C ALA A 115 -23.10 -1.27 5.24
N ALA A 116 -24.11 -1.86 4.59
CA ALA A 116 -25.12 -2.69 5.25
C ALA A 116 -24.51 -3.90 5.98
N LEU A 117 -23.52 -4.57 5.37
CA LEU A 117 -22.79 -5.67 6.02
C LEU A 117 -22.09 -5.21 7.30
N ARG A 118 -21.46 -4.02 7.29
CA ARG A 118 -20.77 -3.46 8.46
C ARG A 118 -21.77 -3.12 9.57
N GLU A 119 -22.90 -2.51 9.23
CA GLU A 119 -23.95 -2.20 10.22
C GLU A 119 -24.50 -3.45 10.89
N GLU A 120 -24.73 -4.52 10.11
CA GLU A 120 -25.22 -5.79 10.65
C GLU A 120 -24.19 -6.46 11.58
N GLN A 121 -22.91 -6.49 11.18
CA GLN A 121 -21.82 -7.00 12.03
C GLN A 121 -21.70 -6.20 13.34
N GLN A 122 -21.82 -4.87 13.27
CA GLN A 122 -21.80 -4.00 14.45
C GLN A 122 -22.99 -4.26 15.37
N ARG A 123 -24.20 -4.45 14.83
CA ARG A 123 -25.38 -4.83 15.62
C ARG A 123 -25.18 -6.15 16.35
N ARG A 124 -24.46 -7.09 15.73
CA ARG A 124 -24.07 -8.38 16.33
C ARG A 124 -22.86 -8.30 17.25
N LYS A 125 -22.23 -7.13 17.39
CA LYS A 125 -20.97 -6.90 18.13
C LYS A 125 -19.81 -7.77 17.62
N GLU A 126 -19.84 -8.10 16.34
CA GLU A 126 -18.77 -8.83 15.65
C GLU A 126 -17.71 -7.85 15.12
N ASN A 127 -16.51 -8.36 14.88
CA ASN A 127 -15.48 -7.60 14.18
C ASN A 127 -15.87 -7.37 12.72
N SER A 128 -15.86 -6.12 12.28
CA SER A 128 -16.16 -5.75 10.90
C SER A 128 -15.18 -6.42 9.93
N GLN A 129 -15.70 -7.31 9.07
CA GLN A 129 -14.90 -8.06 8.11
C GLN A 129 -15.66 -8.22 6.80
N TYR A 130 -14.92 -8.21 5.68
CA TYR A 130 -15.52 -8.60 4.41
C TYR A 130 -15.94 -10.08 4.46
N ASP A 131 -17.18 -10.35 4.10
CA ASP A 131 -17.82 -11.67 4.17
C ASP A 131 -17.37 -12.65 3.08
N ARG A 132 -16.40 -12.25 2.25
CA ARG A 132 -15.80 -13.08 1.19
C ARG A 132 -16.82 -13.48 0.13
N HIS A 133 -17.89 -12.71 -0.03
CA HIS A 133 -19.00 -13.00 -0.94
C HIS A 133 -18.56 -13.35 -2.36
N CYS A 134 -17.59 -12.62 -2.93
CA CYS A 134 -17.12 -12.86 -4.29
C CYS A 134 -15.97 -13.88 -4.39
N ARG A 135 -15.54 -14.51 -3.29
CA ARG A 135 -14.31 -15.34 -3.25
C ARG A 135 -14.41 -16.61 -4.09
N HIS A 136 -15.61 -17.13 -4.24
CA HIS A 136 -15.89 -18.43 -4.88
C HIS A 136 -16.80 -18.31 -6.10
N LEU A 137 -16.96 -17.09 -6.65
CA LEU A 137 -17.72 -16.93 -7.89
C LEU A 137 -17.10 -17.76 -9.01
N THR A 138 -17.97 -18.49 -9.69
CA THR A 138 -17.69 -19.21 -10.93
C THR A 138 -17.38 -18.24 -12.07
N GLU A 139 -16.83 -18.75 -13.17
CA GLU A 139 -16.56 -17.93 -14.36
C GLU A 139 -17.85 -17.36 -14.94
N GLU A 140 -18.93 -18.15 -14.92
CA GLU A 140 -20.25 -17.78 -15.39
C GLU A 140 -20.84 -16.63 -14.55
N GLU A 141 -20.76 -16.72 -13.22
CA GLU A 141 -21.24 -15.65 -12.33
C GLU A 141 -20.43 -14.36 -12.49
N ARG A 142 -19.11 -14.46 -12.71
CA ARG A 142 -18.27 -13.28 -12.99
C ARG A 142 -18.62 -12.65 -14.33
N ALA A 143 -18.81 -13.47 -15.37
CA ALA A 143 -19.15 -13.01 -16.70
C ALA A 143 -20.46 -12.19 -16.71
N VAL A 144 -21.46 -12.57 -15.91
CA VAL A 144 -22.70 -11.79 -15.74
C VAL A 144 -22.42 -10.38 -15.23
N TYR A 145 -21.55 -10.22 -14.23
CA TYR A 145 -21.19 -8.89 -13.71
C TYR A 145 -20.36 -8.07 -14.71
N GLU A 146 -19.45 -8.73 -15.43
CA GLU A 146 -18.57 -8.08 -16.40
C GLU A 146 -19.34 -7.62 -17.64
N GLN A 147 -20.25 -8.44 -18.17
CA GLN A 147 -21.15 -8.08 -19.27
C GLN A 147 -22.08 -6.92 -18.89
N ALA A 148 -22.49 -6.85 -17.62
CA ALA A 148 -23.25 -5.71 -17.09
C ALA A 148 -22.40 -4.44 -16.85
N GLY A 149 -21.10 -4.47 -17.19
CA GLY A 149 -20.19 -3.33 -17.01
C GLY A 149 -19.94 -2.97 -15.54
N LYS A 150 -20.18 -3.90 -14.61
CA LYS A 150 -20.11 -3.61 -13.18
C LYS A 150 -18.64 -3.41 -12.76
N PRO A 151 -18.30 -2.30 -12.06
CA PRO A 151 -16.94 -2.10 -11.58
C PRO A 151 -16.57 -3.18 -10.56
N SER A 152 -15.29 -3.54 -10.54
CA SER A 152 -14.75 -4.51 -9.60
C SER A 152 -13.52 -3.97 -8.89
N VAL A 153 -13.23 -4.54 -7.72
CA VAL A 153 -11.96 -4.38 -7.02
C VAL A 153 -11.26 -5.73 -6.93
N VAL A 154 -9.94 -5.72 -6.85
CA VAL A 154 -9.15 -6.94 -6.59
C VAL A 154 -8.98 -7.10 -5.09
N ARG A 155 -9.30 -8.28 -4.57
CA ARG A 155 -9.11 -8.63 -3.15
C ARG A 155 -8.08 -9.74 -3.02
N PHE A 156 -7.13 -9.55 -2.10
CA PHE A 156 -6.20 -10.61 -1.73
C PHE A 156 -6.93 -11.78 -1.03
N LYS A 157 -6.55 -13.01 -1.38
CA LYS A 157 -7.19 -14.24 -0.93
C LYS A 157 -6.51 -14.77 0.33
N THR A 158 -6.66 -14.06 1.44
CA THR A 158 -6.12 -14.48 2.75
C THR A 158 -6.61 -15.89 3.12
N PRO A 159 -5.76 -16.80 3.64
CA PRO A 159 -6.18 -18.12 4.12
C PRO A 159 -7.29 -18.04 5.18
N LEU A 160 -8.17 -19.05 5.22
CA LEU A 160 -9.28 -19.07 6.19
C LEU A 160 -8.90 -19.71 7.53
N LYS A 161 -7.85 -20.52 7.51
CA LYS A 161 -7.28 -21.26 8.63
C LYS A 161 -5.77 -21.30 8.43
N GLY A 162 -5.05 -21.54 9.52
CA GLY A 162 -3.60 -21.55 9.55
C GLY A 162 -3.08 -20.42 10.43
N ALA A 163 -1.76 -20.29 10.47
CA ALA A 163 -1.06 -19.24 11.18
C ALA A 163 -0.01 -18.63 10.26
N THR A 164 0.23 -17.33 10.40
CA THR A 164 1.32 -16.63 9.72
C THR A 164 2.24 -16.03 10.76
N THR A 165 3.48 -16.48 10.80
CA THR A 165 4.54 -15.91 11.63
C THR A 165 5.40 -14.97 10.80
N PHE A 166 5.67 -13.78 11.32
CA PHE A 166 6.68 -12.87 10.77
C PHE A 166 7.68 -12.48 11.86
N HIS A 167 8.96 -12.38 11.47
CA HIS A 167 10.04 -11.96 12.34
C HIS A 167 10.29 -10.46 12.19
N ASP A 168 10.05 -9.69 13.25
CA ASP A 168 10.40 -8.28 13.34
C ASP A 168 11.72 -8.11 14.10
N TYR A 169 12.61 -7.24 13.62
CA TYR A 169 13.92 -7.05 14.25
C TYR A 169 13.84 -6.55 15.71
N LEU A 170 12.79 -5.81 16.07
CA LEU A 170 12.62 -5.29 17.43
C LEU A 170 11.65 -6.13 18.27
N ARG A 171 10.59 -6.66 17.65
CA ARG A 171 9.53 -7.40 18.36
C ARG A 171 9.73 -8.92 18.36
N GLY A 172 10.70 -9.44 17.60
CA GLY A 172 10.90 -10.87 17.41
C GLY A 172 9.77 -11.50 16.60
N ASP A 173 9.45 -12.76 16.89
CA ASP A 173 8.42 -13.50 16.17
C ASP A 173 7.02 -13.09 16.62
N VAL A 174 6.19 -12.71 15.65
CA VAL A 174 4.77 -12.36 15.85
C VAL A 174 3.92 -13.27 14.97
N THR A 175 2.96 -13.96 15.59
CA THR A 175 2.09 -14.93 14.91
C THR A 175 0.63 -14.49 14.97
N PHE A 176 -0.07 -14.58 13.84
CA PHE A 176 -1.51 -14.33 13.68
C PHE A 176 -2.24 -15.58 13.22
#